data_AF-A0A922ZY98-F1
#
_entry.id   AF-A0A922ZY98-F1
#
_cell.length_a   1.000
_cell.length_b   1.000
_cell.length_c   1.000
_cell.angle_alpha   90.00
_cell.angle_beta   90.00
_cell.angle_gamma   90.00
#
_symmetry.space_group_name_H-M   'P 1'
#
loop_
_entity.id
_entity.type
_entity.pdbx_description
1 polymer ?
#
loop_
_entity_poly.entity_id
_entity_poly.type
_entity_poly.pdbx_seq_one_letter_code
_entity_poly.pdbx_strand_id
1 'polypeptide(L)'
;MLETLDRLKSSSGVLAVILTDLDGAILYTASDMDIAPPLVRGMILSFAGYMQQIVTQLDMGKLTEVDVETTTGRIMVVRTKDSVLSILTTRQSNLGIIRIAMGRALKDLSESA
;
A
#
# COMPACT_ATOMS: atom_id res chain seq x y z
N MET A 1 -6.73 4.40 -14.33
CA MET A 1 -6.72 4.20 -12.86
C MET A 1 -6.93 2.74 -12.47
N LEU A 2 -8.14 2.16 -12.59
CA LEU A 2 -8.41 0.77 -12.17
C LEU A 2 -7.54 -0.25 -12.90
N GLU A 3 -7.38 -0.11 -14.22
CA GLU A 3 -6.54 -1.00 -15.04
C GLU A 3 -5.08 -1.08 -14.54
N THR A 4 -4.51 0.03 -14.06
CA THR A 4 -3.14 0.04 -13.56
C THR A 4 -3.03 -0.70 -12.22
N LEU A 5 -4.06 -0.64 -11.38
CA LEU A 5 -4.12 -1.40 -10.13
C LEU A 5 -4.35 -2.90 -10.38
N ASP A 6 -5.14 -3.26 -11.39
CA ASP A 6 -5.32 -4.65 -11.83
C ASP A 6 -4.00 -5.23 -12.38
N ARG A 7 -3.25 -4.44 -13.16
CA ARG A 7 -1.90 -4.82 -13.64
C ARG A 7 -0.91 -4.98 -12.50
N LEU A 8 -0.97 -4.13 -11.48
CA LEU A 8 -0.17 -4.27 -10.27
C LEU A 8 -0.53 -5.57 -9.54
N LYS A 9 -1.82 -5.87 -9.37
CA LYS A 9 -2.27 -7.14 -8.76
C LYS A 9 -1.83 -8.38 -9.55
N SER A 10 -1.75 -8.26 -10.88
CA SER A 10 -1.31 -9.34 -11.77
C SER A 10 0.21 -9.55 -11.77
N SER A 11 0.97 -8.71 -11.06
CA SER A 11 2.42 -8.87 -10.96
C SER A 11 2.77 -10.10 -10.13
N SER A 12 3.77 -10.87 -10.59
CA SER A 12 4.17 -12.11 -9.95
C SER A 12 4.55 -11.91 -8.47
N GLY A 13 3.88 -12.65 -7.60
CA GLY A 13 4.08 -12.60 -6.16
C GLY A 13 3.25 -11.53 -5.43
N VAL A 14 2.39 -10.76 -6.11
CA VAL A 14 1.45 -9.84 -5.45
C VAL A 14 0.16 -10.58 -5.06
N LEU A 15 -0.11 -10.61 -3.75
CA LEU A 15 -1.25 -11.29 -3.14
C LEU A 15 -2.47 -10.38 -3.03
N ALA A 16 -2.25 -9.09 -2.76
CA ALA A 16 -3.32 -8.11 -2.68
C ALA A 16 -2.84 -6.70 -3.03
N VAL A 17 -3.74 -5.92 -3.60
CA VAL A 17 -3.62 -4.49 -3.84
C VAL A 17 -4.87 -3.82 -3.27
N ILE A 18 -4.67 -2.88 -2.35
CA ILE A 18 -5.75 -2.21 -1.63
C ILE A 18 -5.50 -0.71 -1.71
N LEU A 19 -6.47 0.04 -2.21
CA LEU A 19 -6.46 1.50 -2.18
C LEU A 19 -7.51 1.97 -1.18
N THR A 20 -7.11 2.87 -0.29
CA THR A 20 -7.99 3.48 0.69
C THR A 20 -7.87 4.99 0.68
N ASP A 21 -8.87 5.70 1.19
CA ASP A 21 -8.67 7.08 1.61
C ASP A 21 -7.85 7.15 2.91
N LEU A 22 -7.61 8.36 3.41
CA LEU A 22 -6.84 8.56 4.66
C LEU A 22 -7.58 8.09 5.93
N ASP A 23 -8.89 7.86 5.86
CA ASP A 23 -9.74 7.39 6.96
C ASP A 23 -9.93 5.86 6.95
N GLY A 24 -9.32 5.19 5.97
CA GLY A 24 -9.34 3.74 5.78
C GLY A 24 -10.59 3.22 5.09
N ALA A 25 -11.38 4.07 4.43
CA ALA A 25 -12.45 3.60 3.55
C ALA A 25 -11.85 3.01 2.27
N ILE A 26 -12.33 1.83 1.87
CA ILE A 26 -11.80 1.10 0.71
C ILE A 26 -12.33 1.75 -0.57
N LEU A 27 -11.40 2.27 -1.39
CA LEU A 27 -11.67 2.82 -2.72
C LEU A 27 -11.50 1.75 -3.81
N TYR A 28 -10.60 0.81 -3.59
CA TYR A 28 -10.34 -0.33 -4.48
C TYR A 28 -9.74 -1.49 -3.69
N THR A 29 -10.09 -2.72 -4.07
CA THR A 29 -9.46 -3.93 -3.57
C THR A 29 -9.42 -4.99 -4.66
N ALA A 30 -8.24 -5.58 -4.84
CA ALA A 30 -8.07 -6.81 -5.59
C ALA A 30 -7.14 -7.71 -4.79
N SER A 31 -7.61 -8.91 -4.45
CA SER A 31 -6.93 -9.77 -3.47
C SER A 31 -7.23 -11.22 -3.73
N ASP A 32 -6.21 -12.08 -3.61
CA ASP A 32 -6.37 -13.53 -3.58
C ASP A 32 -6.73 -14.03 -2.17
N MET A 33 -6.73 -13.12 -1.19
CA MET A 33 -7.01 -13.35 0.22
C MET A 33 -8.35 -12.73 0.62
N ASP A 34 -9.05 -13.35 1.56
CA ASP A 34 -10.20 -12.74 2.23
C ASP A 34 -9.71 -11.74 3.29
N ILE A 35 -9.80 -10.44 2.99
CA ILE A 35 -9.31 -9.36 3.85
C ILE A 35 -10.50 -8.58 4.39
N ALA A 36 -10.75 -8.71 5.68
CA ALA A 36 -11.85 -8.01 6.35
C ALA A 36 -11.62 -6.48 6.37
N PRO A 37 -12.63 -5.66 5.99
CA PRO A 37 -12.50 -4.20 6.00
C PRO A 37 -12.01 -3.58 7.33
N PRO A 38 -12.43 -4.06 8.53
CA PRO A 38 -11.92 -3.53 9.79
C PRO A 38 -10.39 -3.69 9.96
N LEU A 39 -9.81 -4.76 9.41
CA LEU A 39 -8.36 -4.98 9.44
C LEU A 39 -7.63 -3.95 8.59
N VAL A 40 -8.13 -3.69 7.38
CA VAL A 40 -7.60 -2.65 6.48
C VAL A 40 -7.63 -1.30 7.20
N ARG A 41 -8.78 -0.94 7.79
CA ARG A 41 -8.92 0.33 8.50
C ARG A 41 -7.94 0.45 9.67
N GLY A 42 -7.77 -0.60 10.46
CA GLY A 42 -6.79 -0.63 11.55
C GLY A 42 -5.35 -0.44 11.07
N MET A 43 -4.99 -1.08 9.95
CA MET A 43 -3.69 -0.90 9.30
C MET A 43 -3.46 0.56 8.86
N ILE A 44 -4.45 1.18 8.20
CA ILE A 44 -4.35 2.58 7.75
C ILE A 44 -4.23 3.54 8.92
N LEU A 45 -5.01 3.38 9.99
CA LEU A 45 -4.90 4.23 11.18
C LEU A 45 -3.55 4.10 11.89
N SER A 46 -2.98 2.89 11.92
CA SER A 46 -1.67 2.64 12.52
C SER A 46 -0.53 3.29 11.71
N PHE A 47 -0.61 3.18 10.38
CA PHE A 47 0.32 3.82 9.45
C PHE A 47 0.15 5.35 9.43
N ALA A 48 -1.04 5.87 9.13
CA ALA A 48 -1.25 7.29 8.91
C ALA A 48 -1.19 8.11 10.21
N GLY A 49 -1.63 7.52 11.33
CA GLY A 49 -1.66 8.18 12.64
C GLY A 49 -0.36 8.00 13.40
N TYR A 50 -0.13 6.79 13.92
CA TYR A 50 0.93 6.55 14.89
C TYR A 50 2.33 6.63 14.29
N MET A 51 2.56 6.04 13.11
CA MET A 51 3.87 6.14 12.46
C MET A 51 4.23 7.57 12.04
N GLN A 52 3.25 8.39 11.63
CA GLN A 52 3.48 9.81 11.34
C GLN A 52 3.95 10.56 12.59
N GLN A 53 3.36 10.26 13.77
CA GLN A 53 3.82 10.84 15.03
C GLN A 53 5.26 10.44 15.36
N ILE A 54 5.59 9.16 15.19
CA ILE A 54 6.96 8.65 15.44
C ILE A 54 7.98 9.37 14.56
N VAL A 55 7.77 9.42 13.24
CA VAL A 55 8.76 10.05 12.33
C VAL A 55 8.88 11.55 12.56
N THR A 56 7.82 12.23 13.00
CA THR A 56 7.88 13.64 13.38
C THR A 56 8.65 13.85 14.67
N GLN A 57 8.42 13.02 15.70
CA GLN A 57 9.13 13.12 16.99
C GLN A 57 10.62 12.78 16.87
N LEU A 58 10.99 11.96 15.88
CA LEU A 58 12.37 11.61 15.59
C LEU A 58 13.05 12.55 14.58
N ASP A 59 12.41 13.68 14.21
CA ASP A 59 12.90 14.64 13.21
C ASP A 59 13.24 14.03 11.83
N MET A 60 12.53 12.97 11.44
CA MET A 60 12.69 12.27 10.16
C MET A 60 11.81 12.83 9.04
N GLY A 61 11.05 13.90 9.31
CA GLY A 61 10.17 14.57 8.35
C GLY A 61 8.76 13.97 8.28
N LYS A 62 8.29 13.66 7.07
CA LYS A 62 6.92 13.18 6.79
C LYS A 62 6.93 11.71 6.37
N LEU A 63 5.96 10.94 6.85
CA LEU A 63 5.81 9.55 6.48
C LEU A 63 5.34 9.46 5.02
N THR A 64 6.14 8.79 4.18
CA THR A 64 5.81 8.55 2.77
C THR A 64 5.48 7.08 2.51
N GLU A 65 6.25 6.18 3.09
CA GLU A 65 6.16 4.74 2.85
C GLU A 65 6.57 3.95 4.10
N VAL A 66 5.97 2.76 4.27
CA VAL A 66 6.37 1.75 5.27
C VAL A 66 6.41 0.40 4.59
N ASP A 67 7.52 -0.31 4.81
CA ASP A 67 7.69 -1.71 4.43
C ASP A 67 7.74 -2.58 5.69
N VAL A 68 6.90 -3.61 5.73
CA VAL A 68 6.90 -4.62 6.79
C VAL A 68 7.29 -5.95 6.19
N GLU A 69 8.44 -6.47 6.61
CA GLU A 69 8.87 -7.82 6.26
C GLU A 69 8.38 -8.82 7.31
N THR A 70 7.78 -9.90 6.85
CA THR A 70 7.25 -10.97 7.70
C THR A 70 7.88 -12.30 7.31
N THR A 71 7.61 -13.35 8.09
CA THR A 71 8.14 -14.69 7.82
C THR A 71 7.66 -15.28 6.49
N THR A 72 6.47 -14.89 6.03
CA THR A 72 5.79 -15.47 4.84
C THR A 72 5.60 -14.47 3.70
N GLY A 73 5.62 -13.18 3.96
CA GLY A 73 5.33 -12.15 2.97
C GLY A 73 5.89 -10.78 3.32
N ARG A 74 5.51 -9.79 2.52
CA ARG A 74 5.79 -8.38 2.77
C ARG A 74 4.51 -7.55 2.65
N ILE A 75 4.45 -6.47 3.40
CA ILE A 75 3.41 -5.45 3.30
C ILE A 75 4.11 -4.15 2.95
N MET A 76 3.74 -3.55 1.83
CA MET A 76 4.22 -2.23 1.42
C MET A 76 3.04 -1.27 1.50
N VAL A 77 3.19 -0.16 2.21
CA VAL A 77 2.14 0.85 2.38
C VAL A 77 2.70 2.19 1.96
N VAL A 78 2.13 2.79 0.92
CA VAL A 78 2.55 4.08 0.36
C VAL A 78 1.46 5.11 0.52
N ARG A 79 1.80 6.23 1.14
CA ARG A 79 0.93 7.40 1.26
C ARG A 79 0.99 8.23 -0.02
N THR A 80 -0.17 8.54 -0.60
CA THR A 80 -0.31 9.61 -1.58
C THR A 80 -0.94 10.84 -0.91
N LYS A 81 -1.27 11.87 -1.69
CA LYS A 81 -1.90 13.09 -1.16
C LYS A 81 -3.23 12.79 -0.45
N ASP A 82 -4.09 12.01 -1.11
CA ASP A 82 -5.49 11.81 -0.70
C ASP A 82 -5.84 10.33 -0.46
N SER A 83 -4.89 9.41 -0.65
CA SER A 83 -5.10 7.96 -0.51
C SER A 83 -3.89 7.23 0.05
N VAL A 84 -4.09 5.98 0.43
CA VAL A 84 -3.04 5.04 0.82
C VAL A 84 -3.15 3.78 -0.03
N LEU A 85 -2.06 3.43 -0.71
CA LEU A 85 -1.91 2.20 -1.49
C LEU A 85 -1.17 1.16 -0.65
N SER A 86 -1.81 0.02 -0.41
CA SER A 86 -1.21 -1.13 0.28
C SER A 86 -1.05 -2.30 -0.67
N ILE A 87 0.12 -2.93 -0.64
CA ILE A 87 0.47 -4.09 -1.47
C ILE A 87 0.95 -5.20 -0.54
N LEU A 88 0.35 -6.38 -0.65
CA LEU A 88 0.80 -7.58 0.04
C LEU A 88 1.49 -8.48 -0.97
N THR A 89 2.66 -9.01 -0.61
CA THR A 89 3.45 -9.86 -1.51
C THR A 89 3.92 -11.12 -0.81
N THR A 90 4.26 -12.15 -1.59
CA THR A 90 4.99 -13.31 -1.08
C THR A 90 6.42 -12.93 -0.71
N ARG A 91 7.04 -13.66 0.20
CA ARG A 91 8.44 -13.40 0.59
C ARG A 91 9.44 -13.63 -0.55
N GLN A 92 9.12 -14.47 -1.51
CA GLN A 92 9.98 -14.80 -2.65
C GLN A 92 9.83 -13.83 -3.83
N SER A 93 8.86 -12.91 -3.78
CA SER A 93 8.61 -11.97 -4.87
C SER A 93 9.80 -11.04 -5.12
N ASN A 94 10.07 -10.72 -6.39
CA ASN A 94 11.10 -9.75 -6.75
C ASN A 94 10.65 -8.32 -6.41
N LEU A 95 11.20 -7.76 -5.34
CA LEU A 95 10.84 -6.43 -4.83
C LEU A 95 11.10 -5.32 -5.86
N GLY A 96 12.16 -5.42 -6.67
CA GLY A 96 12.47 -4.42 -7.70
C GLY A 96 11.38 -4.33 -8.76
N ILE A 97 10.88 -5.47 -9.23
CA ILE A 97 9.78 -5.53 -10.20
C ILE A 97 8.49 -4.95 -9.60
N ILE A 98 8.18 -5.31 -8.36
CA ILE A 98 6.99 -4.80 -7.66
C ILE A 98 7.08 -3.29 -7.47
N ARG A 99 8.24 -2.76 -7.07
CA ARG A 99 8.47 -1.31 -6.94
C ARG A 99 8.28 -0.56 -8.25
N ILE A 100 8.73 -1.12 -9.37
CA ILE A 100 8.51 -0.53 -10.70
C ILE A 100 7.01 -0.50 -11.04
N ALA A 101 6.30 -1.61 -10.82
CA ALA A 101 4.86 -1.68 -11.08
C ALA A 101 4.08 -0.72 -10.18
N MET A 102 4.43 -0.66 -8.90
CA MET A 102 3.87 0.26 -7.92
C MET A 102 4.12 1.72 -8.30
N GLY A 103 5.35 2.08 -8.70
CA GLY A 103 5.68 3.44 -9.12
C GLY A 103 4.86 3.89 -10.34
N ARG A 104 4.57 3.00 -11.29
CA ARG A 104 3.65 3.27 -12.40
C ARG A 104 2.22 3.50 -11.91
N ALA A 105 1.72 2.64 -11.02
CA ALA A 105 0.39 2.80 -10.44
C ALA A 105 0.23 4.11 -9.67
N LEU A 106 1.22 4.49 -8.86
CA LEU A 106 1.22 5.74 -8.10
C LEU A 106 1.24 6.97 -9.02
N LYS A 107 2.02 6.92 -10.11
CA LYS A 107 2.04 7.99 -11.10
C LYS A 107 0.67 8.16 -11.74
N ASP A 108 0.06 7.08 -12.22
CA ASP A 108 -1.27 7.12 -12.84
C ASP A 108 -2.35 7.60 -11.86
N LEU A 109 -2.25 7.21 -10.58
CA LEU A 109 -3.14 7.71 -9.51
C LEU A 109 -3.00 9.22 -9.32
N SER A 110 -1.77 9.75 -9.37
CA SER A 110 -1.52 11.19 -9.19
C SER A 110 -1.97 12.05 -10.39
N GLU A 111 -1.96 11.50 -11.60
CA GLU A 111 -2.38 12.20 -12.82
C GLU A 111 -3.91 12.13 -13.05
N SER A 112 -4.60 11.23 -12.33
CA SER A 112 -6.05 11.03 -12.43
C SER A 112 -6.86 11.74 -11.32
N ALA A 113 -6.19 12.45 -10.41
CA ALA A 113 -6.77 13.17 -9.27
C ALA A 113 -6.88 14.67 -9.54
#